data_AF-A0A1Q3PN30-F1
#
_entry.id   AF-A0A1Q3PN30-F1
#
_cell.length_a   1.000
_cell.length_b   1.000
_cell.length_c   1.000
_cell.angle_alpha   90.00
_cell.angle_beta   90.00
_cell.angle_gamma   90.00
#
_symmetry.space_group_name_H-M   'P 1'
#
loop_
_entity.id
_entity.type
_entity.pdbx_description
1 polymer ?
#
loop_
_entity_poly.entity_id
_entity_poly.type
_entity_poly.pdbx_seq_one_letter_code
_entity_poly.pdbx_strand_id
1 'polypeptide(L)'
;MTKAKINPNGDKDYIDQVDLVNAKNFPKFLKSISLSPFRHIENLTVSFNHPISIVAGTNRSGKSTLLMALACSHFLFQKRNVQNGKLERHTWSSLMQFTNHDKQARDWTYHITYKLGEKIESKRGQRKSATQKWNGIGKKESQFKDRQVIFIDLDRVAPARHFGKTIFNKATKAQATHISAKNVGRIEEYLSFILEDNIKLSKLADHLDKDIFKYTGTNEYSSYNAATGEEVLTKILIDVVEAPDHSLILIDEIEVGLHPKIQRRLMQVLYHVQEVIQSNLL
;
A
#
# COMPACT_ATOMS: atom_id res chain seq x y z
N MET A 1 -17.08 19.66 10.97
CA MET A 1 -17.27 18.22 11.28
C MET A 1 -16.30 17.88 12.39
N THR A 2 -16.83 17.50 13.56
CA THR A 2 -16.07 17.04 14.72
C THR A 2 -15.16 15.88 14.31
N LYS A 3 -13.86 16.01 14.53
CA LYS A 3 -12.90 14.92 14.29
C LYS A 3 -13.34 13.70 15.10
N ALA A 4 -13.72 12.61 14.43
CA ALA A 4 -13.96 11.35 15.11
C ALA A 4 -12.62 10.90 15.70
N LYS A 5 -12.51 10.94 17.03
CA LYS A 5 -11.34 10.45 17.75
C LYS A 5 -11.25 8.94 17.51
N ILE A 6 -10.04 8.44 17.25
CA ILE A 6 -9.78 7.01 17.04
C ILE A 6 -10.40 6.19 18.17
N ASN A 7 -11.30 5.26 17.84
CA ASN A 7 -11.98 4.38 18.78
C ASN A 7 -11.71 2.93 18.34
N PRO A 8 -10.59 2.32 18.77
CA PRO A 8 -10.12 1.05 18.21
C PRO A 8 -11.15 -0.08 18.23
N ASN A 9 -11.99 -0.16 19.27
CA ASN A 9 -13.01 -1.19 19.38
C ASN A 9 -14.22 -0.84 18.51
N GLY A 10 -14.72 0.39 18.58
CA GLY A 10 -15.87 0.81 17.78
C GLY A 10 -15.59 0.81 16.27
N ASP A 11 -14.42 1.31 15.86
CA ASP A 11 -13.97 1.32 14.46
C ASP A 11 -13.87 -0.11 13.92
N LYS A 12 -13.34 -1.03 14.73
CA LYS A 12 -13.26 -2.45 14.36
C LYS A 12 -14.64 -3.09 14.28
N ASP A 13 -15.47 -2.93 15.32
CA ASP A 13 -16.80 -3.55 15.39
C ASP A 13 -17.68 -3.09 14.22
N TYR A 14 -17.60 -1.80 13.85
CA TYR A 14 -18.30 -1.25 12.69
C TYR A 14 -17.86 -1.91 11.38
N ILE A 15 -16.54 -1.99 11.14
CA ILE A 15 -16.00 -2.55 9.90
C ILE A 15 -16.20 -4.07 9.82
N ASP A 16 -16.12 -4.79 10.93
CA ASP A 16 -16.34 -6.24 10.97
C ASP A 16 -17.81 -6.60 10.65
N GLN A 17 -18.76 -5.68 10.92
CA GLN A 17 -20.19 -5.87 10.68
C GLN A 17 -20.71 -5.26 9.38
N VAL A 18 -19.88 -4.50 8.65
CA VAL A 18 -20.32 -3.78 7.46
C VAL A 18 -20.72 -4.74 6.35
N ASP A 19 -21.89 -4.51 5.74
CA ASP A 19 -22.35 -5.34 4.62
C ASP A 19 -21.55 -5.01 3.35
N LEU A 20 -20.66 -5.94 2.98
CA LEU A 20 -19.83 -5.87 1.77
C LEU A 20 -20.62 -6.19 0.50
N VAL A 21 -21.83 -6.73 0.58
CA VAL A 21 -22.72 -6.97 -0.56
C VAL A 21 -23.38 -5.67 -0.99
N ASN A 22 -23.83 -4.85 -0.04
CA ASN A 22 -24.43 -3.55 -0.30
C ASN A 22 -23.49 -2.65 -1.14
N ALA A 23 -23.99 -2.22 -2.30
CA ALA A 23 -23.26 -1.36 -3.23
C ALA A 23 -23.03 0.06 -2.70
N LYS A 24 -23.81 0.53 -1.73
CA LYS A 24 -23.64 1.85 -1.10
C LYS A 24 -22.42 1.89 -0.17
N ASN A 25 -22.21 0.83 0.61
CA ASN A 25 -21.07 0.74 1.53
C ASN A 25 -19.76 0.53 0.74
N PHE A 26 -19.72 -0.51 -0.09
CA PHE A 26 -18.54 -0.85 -0.89
C PHE A 26 -18.90 -0.94 -2.37
N PRO A 27 -18.98 0.19 -3.10
CA PRO A 27 -19.28 0.19 -4.53
C PRO A 27 -18.18 -0.51 -5.34
N LYS A 28 -16.95 -0.57 -4.84
CA LYS A 28 -15.83 -1.29 -5.48
C LYS A 28 -15.22 -2.23 -4.45
N PHE A 29 -15.33 -3.54 -4.68
CA PHE A 29 -14.83 -4.54 -3.74
C PHE A 29 -14.15 -5.71 -4.47
N LEU A 30 -12.91 -6.01 -4.09
CA LEU A 30 -12.18 -7.15 -4.60
C LEU A 30 -12.78 -8.40 -3.96
N LYS A 31 -13.36 -9.31 -4.76
CA LYS A 31 -14.03 -10.52 -4.24
C LYS A 31 -13.08 -11.70 -4.16
N SER A 32 -12.30 -11.93 -5.21
CA SER A 32 -11.38 -13.06 -5.23
C SER A 32 -10.25 -12.89 -6.25
N ILE A 33 -9.19 -13.68 -6.05
CA ILE A 33 -8.16 -13.94 -7.03
C ILE A 33 -7.88 -15.44 -7.08
N SER A 34 -7.82 -16.01 -8.29
CA SER A 34 -7.46 -17.40 -8.54
C SER A 34 -6.21 -17.46 -9.41
N LEU A 35 -5.23 -18.27 -9.03
CA LEU A 35 -3.94 -18.46 -9.71
C LEU A 35 -3.85 -19.92 -10.16
N SER A 36 -3.56 -20.18 -11.44
CA SER A 36 -3.49 -21.56 -11.98
C SER A 36 -2.78 -21.67 -13.33
N PRO A 37 -1.64 -22.37 -13.39
CA PRO A 37 -0.50 -22.12 -12.51
C PRO A 37 -0.03 -20.66 -12.67
N PHE A 38 0.67 -20.11 -11.69
CA PHE A 38 1.24 -18.76 -11.76
C PHE A 38 2.55 -18.69 -10.97
N ARG A 39 3.67 -18.47 -11.66
CA ARG A 39 5.03 -18.60 -11.07
C ARG A 39 5.21 -19.96 -10.38
N HIS A 40 5.41 -19.98 -9.06
CA HIS A 40 5.59 -21.18 -8.23
C HIS A 40 4.29 -21.65 -7.58
N ILE A 41 3.15 -21.03 -7.90
CA ILE A 41 1.84 -21.38 -7.35
C ILE A 41 1.14 -22.26 -8.36
N GLU A 42 0.89 -23.53 -8.01
CA GLU A 42 0.20 -24.47 -8.90
C GLU A 42 -1.28 -24.15 -9.01
N ASN A 43 -1.98 -24.06 -7.88
CA ASN A 43 -3.38 -23.67 -7.80
C ASN A 43 -3.63 -22.97 -6.46
N LEU A 44 -4.19 -21.76 -6.49
CA LEU A 44 -4.58 -21.03 -5.29
C LEU A 44 -5.81 -20.20 -5.61
N THR A 45 -6.83 -20.25 -4.76
CA THR A 45 -7.94 -19.30 -4.79
C THR A 45 -8.02 -18.61 -3.44
N VAL A 46 -7.98 -17.27 -3.46
CA VAL A 46 -8.13 -16.42 -2.28
C VAL A 46 -9.43 -15.65 -2.44
N SER A 47 -10.33 -15.81 -1.47
CA SER A 47 -11.56 -15.03 -1.35
C SER A 47 -11.34 -13.92 -0.32
N PHE A 48 -11.69 -12.69 -0.68
CA PHE A 48 -11.63 -11.55 0.21
C PHE A 48 -13.03 -11.30 0.77
N ASN A 49 -13.17 -11.50 2.08
CA ASN A 49 -14.44 -11.36 2.79
C ASN A 49 -14.41 -10.21 3.79
N HIS A 50 -13.38 -9.36 3.72
CA HIS A 50 -13.16 -8.25 4.63
C HIS A 50 -12.36 -7.15 3.90
N PRO A 51 -12.66 -5.84 4.12
CA PRO A 51 -11.98 -4.75 3.43
C PRO A 51 -10.49 -4.64 3.79
N ILE A 52 -10.11 -5.15 4.96
CA ILE A 52 -8.72 -5.27 5.42
C ILE A 52 -8.37 -6.75 5.46
N SER A 53 -7.43 -7.20 4.63
CA SER A 53 -7.02 -8.61 4.56
C SER A 53 -5.52 -8.73 4.81
N ILE A 54 -5.13 -9.70 5.64
CA ILE A 54 -3.73 -10.01 5.94
C ILE A 54 -3.38 -11.33 5.26
N VAL A 55 -2.33 -11.33 4.45
CA VAL A 55 -1.80 -12.52 3.79
C VAL A 55 -0.52 -12.95 4.53
N ALA A 56 -0.62 -13.98 5.35
CA ALA A 56 0.48 -14.52 6.13
C ALA A 56 0.91 -15.91 5.65
N GLY A 57 2.18 -16.25 5.86
CA GLY A 57 2.73 -17.55 5.48
C GLY A 57 4.24 -17.52 5.37
N THR A 58 4.84 -18.70 5.25
CA THR A 58 6.29 -18.86 5.15
C THR A 58 6.88 -18.16 3.92
N ASN A 59 8.19 -17.94 3.92
CA ASN A 59 8.88 -17.46 2.74
C ASN A 59 8.68 -18.43 1.57
N ARG A 60 8.54 -17.88 0.36
CA ARG A 60 8.25 -18.63 -0.89
C ARG A 60 6.83 -19.19 -1.01
N SER A 61 5.91 -18.88 -0.10
CA SER A 61 4.49 -19.29 -0.23
C SER A 61 3.70 -18.52 -1.30
N GLY A 62 4.29 -17.46 -1.89
CA GLY A 62 3.68 -16.71 -2.97
C GLY A 62 2.97 -15.40 -2.57
N LYS A 63 3.14 -14.92 -1.33
CA LYS A 63 2.54 -13.67 -0.81
C LYS A 63 2.73 -12.47 -1.74
N SER A 64 4.00 -12.11 -2.03
CA SER A 64 4.29 -11.00 -2.95
C SER A 64 3.78 -11.26 -4.37
N THR A 65 3.76 -12.53 -4.81
CA THR A 65 3.24 -12.89 -6.15
C THR A 65 1.73 -12.60 -6.26
N LEU A 66 0.97 -12.86 -5.19
CA LEU A 66 -0.44 -12.51 -5.09
C LEU A 66 -0.65 -10.99 -5.19
N LEU A 67 0.10 -10.22 -4.40
CA LEU A 67 0.03 -8.75 -4.39
C LEU A 67 0.43 -8.15 -5.74
N MET A 68 1.50 -8.65 -6.36
CA MET A 68 1.96 -8.22 -7.70
C MET A 68 0.90 -8.49 -8.78
N ALA A 69 0.23 -9.65 -8.73
CA ALA A 69 -0.83 -9.98 -9.67
C ALA A 69 -2.03 -9.04 -9.52
N LEU A 70 -2.43 -8.73 -8.28
CA LEU A 70 -3.45 -7.72 -8.00
C LEU A 70 -3.02 -6.36 -8.54
N ALA A 71 -1.82 -5.87 -8.21
CA ALA A 71 -1.34 -4.56 -8.62
C ALA A 71 -1.31 -4.40 -10.14
N CYS A 72 -0.59 -5.29 -10.83
CA CYS A 72 -0.38 -5.20 -12.27
C CYS A 72 -1.64 -5.47 -13.12
N SER A 73 -2.76 -5.80 -12.50
CA SER A 73 -4.07 -5.94 -13.18
C SER A 73 -4.84 -4.64 -13.29
N HIS A 74 -4.36 -3.57 -12.68
CA HIS A 74 -5.01 -2.27 -12.66
C HIS A 74 -4.24 -1.27 -13.52
N PHE A 75 -4.99 -0.43 -14.23
CA PHE A 75 -4.43 0.59 -15.08
C PHE A 75 -3.75 1.68 -14.25
N LEU A 76 -4.41 2.12 -13.17
CA LEU A 76 -3.91 3.09 -12.21
C LEU A 76 -3.12 2.41 -11.08
N PHE A 77 -2.21 1.51 -11.45
CA PHE A 77 -1.25 0.93 -10.52
C PHE A 77 -0.13 1.93 -10.24
N GLN A 78 -0.15 2.52 -9.04
CA GLN A 78 0.82 3.48 -8.54
C GLN A 78 1.80 2.82 -7.56
N LYS A 79 3.08 3.13 -7.68
CA LYS A 79 4.14 2.80 -6.72
C LYS A 79 5.13 3.97 -6.71
N ARG A 80 5.84 4.16 -5.60
CA ARG A 80 6.91 5.17 -5.53
C ARG A 80 8.07 4.76 -6.42
N ASN A 81 8.47 5.68 -7.29
CA ASN A 81 9.63 5.51 -8.14
C ASN A 81 10.91 5.74 -7.30
N VAL A 82 11.77 4.73 -7.24
CA VAL A 82 13.01 4.74 -6.45
C VAL A 82 13.97 5.87 -6.84
N GLN A 83 13.84 6.45 -8.05
CA GLN A 83 14.73 7.48 -8.56
C GLN A 83 14.31 8.90 -8.18
N ASN A 84 13.01 9.12 -7.89
CA ASN A 84 12.48 10.47 -7.66
C ASN A 84 11.47 10.57 -6.51
N GLY A 85 11.08 9.44 -5.90
CA GLY A 85 10.18 9.35 -4.75
C GLY A 85 8.71 9.62 -5.04
N LYS A 86 8.35 9.97 -6.28
CA LYS A 86 6.97 10.28 -6.68
C LYS A 86 6.18 9.00 -6.92
N LEU A 87 4.88 9.06 -6.61
CA LEU A 87 3.93 8.01 -7.02
C LEU A 87 3.70 8.12 -8.52
N GLU A 88 4.09 7.06 -9.24
CA GLU A 88 3.99 7.00 -10.69
C GLU A 88 3.37 5.67 -11.13
N ARG A 89 2.90 5.62 -12.38
CA ARG A 89 2.29 4.42 -12.93
C ARG A 89 3.33 3.35 -13.20
N HIS A 90 3.11 2.16 -12.67
CA HIS A 90 3.94 0.98 -12.86
C HIS A 90 3.22 -0.13 -13.64
N THR A 91 3.99 -1.08 -14.14
CA THR A 91 3.51 -2.25 -14.91
C THR A 91 4.27 -3.51 -14.52
N TRP A 92 3.89 -4.65 -15.11
CA TRP A 92 4.63 -5.91 -14.92
C TRP A 92 6.12 -5.77 -15.20
N SER A 93 6.54 -5.03 -16.22
CA SER A 93 7.95 -4.89 -16.57
C SER A 93 8.77 -4.07 -15.56
N SER A 94 8.12 -3.18 -14.81
CA SER A 94 8.79 -2.43 -13.74
C SER A 94 8.80 -3.17 -12.41
N LEU A 95 7.81 -4.03 -12.16
CA LEU A 95 7.67 -4.73 -10.88
C LEU A 95 8.35 -6.10 -10.88
N MET A 96 8.39 -6.77 -12.03
CA MET A 96 9.01 -8.09 -12.18
C MET A 96 9.84 -8.11 -13.46
N GLN A 97 11.15 -7.97 -13.28
CA GLN A 97 12.15 -8.12 -14.32
C GLN A 97 12.64 -9.57 -14.36
N PHE A 98 12.95 -10.05 -15.55
CA PHE A 98 13.40 -11.43 -15.77
C PHE A 98 14.83 -11.40 -16.29
N THR A 99 15.68 -12.18 -15.65
CA THR A 99 17.01 -12.53 -16.14
C THR A 99 16.94 -13.76 -17.04
N ASN A 100 18.05 -14.10 -17.70
CA ASN A 100 18.16 -15.33 -18.49
C ASN A 100 18.05 -16.62 -17.65
N HIS A 101 18.09 -16.51 -16.32
CA HIS A 101 17.90 -17.63 -15.39
C HIS A 101 16.44 -17.82 -14.96
N ASP A 102 15.58 -16.83 -15.20
CA ASP A 102 14.16 -16.89 -14.85
C ASP A 102 13.35 -17.59 -15.96
N LYS A 103 13.35 -18.92 -15.91
CA LYS A 103 12.68 -19.75 -16.92
C LYS A 103 11.20 -19.95 -16.61
N GLN A 104 10.33 -19.51 -17.51
CA GLN A 104 8.90 -19.86 -17.50
C GLN A 104 8.66 -21.11 -18.36
N ALA A 105 8.39 -22.26 -17.73
CA ALA A 105 8.12 -23.52 -18.43
C ALA A 105 6.65 -23.67 -18.90
N ARG A 106 5.70 -23.10 -18.18
CA ARG A 106 4.25 -23.21 -18.44
C ARG A 106 3.61 -21.84 -18.51
N ASP A 107 2.50 -21.71 -19.24
CA ASP A 107 1.67 -20.50 -19.22
C ASP A 107 1.27 -20.17 -17.78
N TRP A 108 1.36 -18.89 -17.42
CA TRP A 108 0.90 -18.42 -16.12
C TRP A 108 -0.47 -17.80 -16.26
N THR A 109 -1.49 -18.30 -15.59
CA THR A 109 -2.86 -17.78 -15.69
C THR A 109 -3.40 -17.40 -14.31
N TYR A 110 -4.19 -16.33 -14.28
CA TYR A 110 -4.89 -15.88 -13.10
C TYR A 110 -6.22 -15.21 -13.45
N HIS A 111 -7.14 -15.17 -12.50
CA HIS A 111 -8.43 -14.52 -12.62
C HIS A 111 -8.64 -13.62 -11.41
N ILE A 112 -9.17 -12.42 -11.63
CA ILE A 112 -9.55 -11.50 -10.57
C ILE A 112 -11.02 -11.19 -10.72
N THR A 113 -11.75 -11.33 -9.61
CA THR A 113 -13.18 -11.05 -9.55
C THR A 113 -13.43 -9.84 -8.69
N TYR A 114 -14.16 -8.87 -9.24
CA TYR A 114 -14.55 -7.63 -8.62
C TYR A 114 -16.08 -7.52 -8.52
N LYS A 115 -16.53 -6.87 -7.45
CA LYS A 115 -17.84 -6.23 -7.38
C LYS A 115 -17.67 -4.75 -7.75
N LEU A 116 -18.43 -4.28 -8.75
CA LEU A 116 -18.51 -2.90 -9.22
C LEU A 116 -19.98 -2.47 -9.21
N GLY A 117 -20.39 -1.76 -8.15
CA GLY A 117 -21.78 -1.52 -7.80
C GLY A 117 -22.47 -2.85 -7.50
N GLU A 118 -23.51 -3.17 -8.26
CA GLU A 118 -24.21 -4.45 -8.20
C GLU A 118 -23.62 -5.50 -9.15
N LYS A 119 -22.79 -5.07 -10.13
CA LYS A 119 -22.22 -5.96 -11.13
C LYS A 119 -21.03 -6.72 -10.55
N ILE A 120 -20.99 -8.03 -10.81
CA ILE A 120 -19.79 -8.84 -10.60
C ILE A 120 -19.10 -9.05 -11.94
N GLU A 121 -17.80 -8.79 -11.98
CA GLU A 121 -16.97 -8.99 -13.17
C GLU A 121 -15.75 -9.83 -12.81
N SER A 122 -15.51 -10.88 -13.58
CA SER A 122 -14.27 -11.66 -13.49
C SER A 122 -13.47 -11.48 -14.77
N LYS A 123 -12.18 -11.14 -14.64
CA LYS A 123 -11.29 -11.00 -15.77
C LYS A 123 -10.07 -11.91 -15.62
N ARG A 124 -9.63 -12.47 -16.75
CA ARG A 124 -8.44 -13.31 -16.85
C ARG A 124 -7.21 -12.47 -17.18
N GLY A 125 -6.07 -12.81 -16.58
CA GLY A 125 -4.74 -12.40 -17.02
C GLY A 125 -3.87 -13.62 -17.26
N GLN A 126 -2.96 -13.54 -18.22
CA GLN A 126 -2.04 -14.64 -18.50
C GLN A 126 -0.71 -14.14 -19.05
N ARG A 127 0.39 -14.85 -18.76
CA ARG A 127 1.68 -14.73 -19.45
C ARG A 127 1.96 -16.02 -20.21
N LYS A 128 2.16 -15.94 -21.52
CA LYS A 128 2.44 -17.13 -22.34
C LYS A 128 3.90 -17.57 -22.21
N SER A 129 4.17 -18.86 -21.99
CA SER A 129 5.54 -19.38 -21.94
C SER A 129 6.22 -19.34 -23.31
N ALA A 130 5.49 -19.59 -24.40
CA ALA A 130 6.05 -19.60 -25.74
C ALA A 130 6.55 -18.22 -26.20
N THR A 131 5.87 -17.14 -25.79
CA THR A 131 6.16 -15.77 -26.29
C THR A 131 6.66 -14.82 -25.20
N GLN A 132 6.58 -15.23 -23.93
CA GLN A 132 6.91 -14.41 -22.76
C GLN A 132 6.07 -13.12 -22.65
N LYS A 133 4.96 -13.02 -23.41
CA LYS A 133 4.06 -11.87 -23.46
C LYS A 133 2.87 -12.01 -22.52
N TRP A 134 2.47 -10.88 -21.94
CA TRP A 134 1.24 -10.75 -21.15
C TRP A 134 0.00 -10.58 -22.04
N ASN A 135 -1.13 -11.12 -21.59
CA ASN A 135 -2.45 -10.97 -22.20
C ASN A 135 -3.54 -10.85 -21.12
N GLY A 136 -4.76 -10.54 -21.56
CA GLY A 136 -5.88 -10.25 -20.65
C GLY A 136 -5.55 -9.04 -19.76
N ILE A 137 -5.95 -9.08 -18.49
CA ILE A 137 -5.66 -7.99 -17.52
C ILE A 137 -4.17 -7.81 -17.21
N GLY A 138 -3.30 -8.68 -17.71
CA GLY A 138 -1.86 -8.41 -17.73
C GLY A 138 -1.44 -7.34 -18.76
N LYS A 139 -2.36 -6.90 -19.63
CA LYS A 139 -2.12 -5.92 -20.69
C LYS A 139 -3.00 -4.67 -20.51
N LYS A 140 -2.43 -3.50 -20.81
CA LYS A 140 -3.00 -2.16 -20.54
C LYS A 140 -4.46 -2.00 -20.95
N GLU A 141 -4.85 -2.57 -22.08
CA GLU A 141 -6.16 -2.34 -22.70
C GLU A 141 -7.29 -3.05 -21.94
N SER A 142 -6.99 -4.15 -21.24
CA SER A 142 -7.97 -4.96 -20.52
C SER A 142 -7.93 -4.78 -19.01
N GLN A 143 -6.90 -4.12 -18.47
CA GLN A 143 -6.76 -3.80 -17.04
C GLN A 143 -8.00 -3.11 -16.46
N PHE A 144 -8.23 -3.25 -15.15
CA PHE A 144 -9.25 -2.50 -14.43
C PHE A 144 -8.88 -1.01 -14.39
N LYS A 145 -9.79 -0.13 -14.82
CA LYS A 145 -9.55 1.33 -14.91
C LYS A 145 -10.20 2.11 -13.78
N ASP A 146 -11.24 1.56 -13.18
CA ASP A 146 -12.09 2.27 -12.24
C ASP A 146 -11.57 2.26 -10.79
N ARG A 147 -10.37 1.75 -10.54
CA ARG A 147 -9.78 1.68 -9.19
C ARG A 147 -8.28 1.94 -9.22
N GLN A 148 -7.83 2.90 -8.42
CA GLN A 148 -6.40 3.14 -8.19
C GLN A 148 -5.86 2.08 -7.23
N VAL A 149 -4.67 1.57 -7.54
CA VAL A 149 -3.91 0.71 -6.64
C VAL A 149 -2.67 1.47 -6.18
N ILE A 150 -2.41 1.47 -4.88
CA ILE A 150 -1.14 1.97 -4.33
C ILE A 150 -0.40 0.77 -3.76
N PHE A 151 0.79 0.49 -4.28
CA PHE A 151 1.64 -0.59 -3.81
C PHE A 151 2.81 -0.02 -3.00
N ILE A 152 2.85 -0.40 -1.72
CA ILE A 152 3.87 -0.01 -0.76
C ILE A 152 4.84 -1.18 -0.61
N ASP A 153 6.02 -1.03 -1.20
CA ASP A 153 7.05 -2.06 -1.32
C ASP A 153 8.14 -1.90 -0.25
N LEU A 154 9.07 -2.85 -0.19
CA LEU A 154 10.17 -2.94 0.77
C LEU A 154 11.26 -1.86 0.60
N ASP A 155 11.28 -1.15 -0.53
CA ASP A 155 12.19 -0.03 -0.77
C ASP A 155 12.09 1.04 0.34
N ARG A 156 10.91 1.18 0.95
CA ARG A 156 10.67 2.07 2.10
C ARG A 156 11.56 1.82 3.33
N VAL A 157 12.09 0.60 3.50
CA VAL A 157 12.80 0.17 4.72
C VAL A 157 14.25 0.65 4.73
N ALA A 158 14.83 0.91 3.56
CA ALA A 158 16.22 1.31 3.47
C ALA A 158 16.42 2.73 4.06
N PRO A 159 17.28 2.89 5.10
CA PRO A 159 17.42 4.17 5.78
C PRO A 159 18.05 5.25 4.89
N ALA A 160 17.57 6.48 5.03
CA ALA A 160 18.05 7.66 4.28
C ALA A 160 19.58 7.86 4.33
N ARG A 161 20.23 7.59 5.47
CA ARG A 161 21.69 7.72 5.65
C ARG A 161 22.54 6.84 4.72
N HIS A 162 21.96 5.80 4.10
CA HIS A 162 22.67 4.94 3.15
C HIS A 162 22.68 5.50 1.71
N PHE A 163 21.94 6.57 1.42
CA PHE A 163 21.78 7.13 0.06
C PHE A 163 22.69 8.32 -0.21
N GLY A 164 23.92 8.26 0.31
CA GLY A 164 24.97 9.27 0.10
C GLY A 164 24.78 10.57 0.88
N LYS A 165 25.74 11.50 0.73
CA LYS A 165 25.74 12.77 1.46
C LYS A 165 24.77 13.81 0.91
N THR A 166 24.18 13.59 -0.27
CA THR A 166 23.29 14.55 -0.92
C THR A 166 22.07 14.88 -0.05
N ILE A 167 21.39 13.85 0.46
CA ILE A 167 20.19 14.04 1.29
C ILE A 167 20.53 14.69 2.63
N PHE A 168 21.67 14.31 3.23
CA PHE A 168 22.20 14.94 4.44
C PHE A 168 22.43 16.43 4.23
N ASN A 169 23.17 16.81 3.19
CA ASN A 169 23.50 18.20 2.89
C ASN A 169 22.25 19.05 2.65
N LYS A 170 21.23 18.47 1.99
CA LYS A 170 19.93 19.12 1.81
C LYS A 170 19.24 19.33 3.15
N ALA A 171 19.11 18.29 3.98
CA ALA A 171 18.43 18.39 5.27
C ALA A 171 19.09 19.38 6.24
N THR A 172 20.42 19.42 6.30
CA THR A 172 21.16 20.35 7.19
C THR A 172 20.89 21.82 6.88
N LYS A 173 20.55 22.15 5.62
CA LYS A 173 20.30 23.53 5.17
C LYS A 173 18.83 23.85 4.98
N ALA A 174 17.95 22.87 5.10
CA ALA A 174 16.56 23.01 4.72
C ALA A 174 15.73 23.72 5.80
N GLN A 175 14.74 24.49 5.34
CA GLN A 175 13.63 24.91 6.16
C GLN A 175 12.52 23.85 6.12
N ALA A 176 11.85 23.66 7.24
CA ALA A 176 10.75 22.72 7.35
C ALA A 176 9.59 23.10 6.42
N THR A 177 9.10 22.12 5.66
CA THR A 177 7.97 22.24 4.72
C THR A 177 6.84 21.31 5.13
N HIS A 178 5.63 21.58 4.63
CA HIS A 178 4.48 20.71 4.90
C HIS A 178 4.63 19.36 4.17
N ILE A 179 4.28 18.26 4.86
CA ILE A 179 4.27 16.90 4.30
C ILE A 179 3.07 16.65 3.36
N SER A 180 2.00 17.41 3.52
CA SER A 180 0.75 17.30 2.78
C SER A 180 0.09 18.69 2.73
N ALA A 181 -0.66 18.97 1.67
CA ALA A 181 -1.41 20.21 1.56
C ALA A 181 -2.69 20.22 2.42
N LYS A 182 -3.27 19.04 2.68
CA LYS A 182 -4.62 18.93 3.27
C LYS A 182 -4.69 18.02 4.49
N ASN A 183 -3.89 16.95 4.52
CA ASN A 183 -4.07 15.86 5.49
C ASN A 183 -3.05 15.82 6.62
N VAL A 184 -2.20 16.84 6.76
CA VAL A 184 -1.15 16.91 7.82
C VAL A 184 -1.75 16.60 9.19
N GLY A 185 -2.89 17.22 9.53
CA GLY A 185 -3.53 17.02 10.82
C GLY A 185 -4.03 15.59 11.07
N ARG A 186 -4.40 14.83 10.03
CA ARG A 186 -4.78 13.41 10.15
C ARG A 186 -3.54 12.53 10.32
N ILE A 187 -2.50 12.80 9.54
CA ILE A 187 -1.23 12.07 9.61
C ILE A 187 -0.59 12.24 11.00
N GLU A 188 -0.52 13.47 11.50
CA GLU A 188 -0.02 13.78 12.85
C GLU A 188 -0.85 13.09 13.94
N GLU A 189 -2.18 13.09 13.82
CA GLU A 189 -3.09 12.43 14.76
C GLU A 189 -2.85 10.91 14.81
N TYR A 190 -2.71 10.26 13.64
CA TYR A 190 -2.45 8.84 13.55
C TYR A 190 -1.06 8.47 14.07
N LEU A 191 -0.03 9.25 13.73
CA LEU A 191 1.31 9.07 14.29
C LEU A 191 1.32 9.23 15.80
N SER A 192 0.64 10.26 16.31
CA SER A 192 0.56 10.53 17.74
C SER A 192 -0.11 9.38 18.48
N PHE A 193 -1.21 8.86 17.93
CA PHE A 193 -1.87 7.68 18.47
C PHE A 193 -0.96 6.46 18.48
N ILE A 194 -0.25 6.19 17.38
CA ILE A 194 0.60 4.99 17.27
C ILE A 194 1.82 5.06 18.20
N LEU A 195 2.49 6.21 18.24
CA LEU A 195 3.74 6.43 18.99
C LEU A 195 3.52 6.84 20.46
N GLU A 196 2.29 7.12 20.90
CA GLU A 196 1.98 7.59 22.27
C GLU A 196 2.60 8.93 22.63
N ASP A 197 2.82 9.79 21.65
CA ASP A 197 3.42 11.12 21.84
C ASP A 197 2.66 12.15 21.01
N ASN A 198 2.71 13.43 21.38
CA ASN A 198 2.06 14.49 20.62
C ASN A 198 2.93 14.91 19.44
N ILE A 199 2.89 14.12 18.36
CA ILE A 199 3.77 14.28 17.22
C ILE A 199 3.29 15.38 16.27
N LYS A 200 4.18 16.32 16.00
CA LYS A 200 4.16 17.25 14.87
C LYS A 200 5.17 16.83 13.82
N LEU A 201 4.77 16.93 12.55
CA LEU A 201 5.54 16.40 11.45
C LEU A 201 5.73 17.43 10.33
N SER A 202 6.97 17.61 9.92
CA SER A 202 7.32 18.41 8.74
C SER A 202 8.38 17.73 7.90
N LYS A 203 8.46 18.06 6.61
CA LYS A 203 9.47 17.53 5.69
C LYS A 203 10.65 18.49 5.62
N LEU A 204 11.85 17.97 5.85
CA LEU A 204 13.11 18.71 5.73
C LEU A 204 13.71 18.56 4.34
N ALA A 205 13.80 17.35 3.81
CA ALA A 205 14.45 17.13 2.52
C ALA A 205 13.95 15.86 1.85
N ASP A 206 14.26 15.74 0.56
CA ASP A 206 14.19 14.48 -0.18
C ASP A 206 15.39 14.29 -1.11
N HIS A 207 15.65 13.02 -1.39
CA HIS A 207 16.54 12.58 -2.44
C HIS A 207 16.17 11.15 -2.82
N LEU A 208 16.04 10.88 -4.12
CA LEU A 208 15.54 9.59 -4.61
C LEU A 208 14.15 9.34 -4.00
N ASP A 209 13.91 8.16 -3.42
CA ASP A 209 12.68 7.81 -2.69
C ASP A 209 12.77 8.01 -1.18
N LYS A 210 13.80 8.73 -0.70
CA LYS A 210 14.03 8.97 0.71
C LYS A 210 13.56 10.37 1.08
N ASP A 211 12.81 10.42 2.17
CA ASP A 211 12.32 11.63 2.78
C ASP A 211 12.96 11.77 4.16
N ILE A 212 13.41 12.98 4.48
CA ILE A 212 13.82 13.31 5.84
C ILE A 212 12.72 14.14 6.47
N PHE A 213 12.18 13.62 7.56
CA PHE A 213 11.16 14.29 8.36
C PHE A 213 11.77 14.90 9.61
N LYS A 214 11.16 15.98 10.09
CA LYS A 214 11.37 16.51 11.44
C LYS A 214 10.19 16.09 12.29
N TYR A 215 10.46 15.35 13.35
CA TYR A 215 9.50 14.98 14.39
C TYR A 215 9.67 15.95 15.55
N THR A 216 8.56 16.52 16.02
CA THR A 216 8.52 17.33 17.24
C THR A 216 7.43 16.77 18.13
N GLY A 217 7.80 16.23 19.28
CA GLY A 217 6.90 15.74 20.32
C GLY A 217 7.49 16.02 21.68
N THR A 218 7.67 14.97 22.49
CA THR A 218 8.45 15.04 23.73
C THR A 218 9.91 15.43 23.44
N ASN A 219 10.46 14.92 22.32
CA ASN A 219 11.76 15.30 21.80
C ASN A 219 11.62 15.89 20.39
N GLU A 220 12.63 16.65 19.96
CA GLU A 220 12.73 17.15 18.59
C GLU A 220 13.95 16.54 17.89
N TYR A 221 13.72 15.90 16.75
CA TYR A 221 14.80 15.25 15.99
C TYR A 221 14.45 15.10 14.50
N SER A 222 15.49 14.81 13.70
CA SER A 222 15.33 14.49 12.29
C SER A 222 15.34 12.98 12.06
N SER A 223 14.58 12.52 11.06
CA SER A 223 14.52 11.11 10.70
C SER A 223 15.81 10.57 10.08
N TYR A 224 16.78 11.44 9.74
CA TYR A 224 18.01 11.05 9.06
C TYR A 224 18.80 9.97 9.83
N ASN A 225 18.89 10.13 11.15
CA ASN A 225 19.53 9.18 12.06
C ASN A 225 18.51 8.39 12.90
N ALA A 226 17.22 8.65 12.73
CA ALA A 226 16.18 7.96 13.51
C ALA A 226 16.09 6.48 13.13
N ALA A 227 15.42 5.72 13.99
CA ALA A 227 15.09 4.33 13.71
C ALA A 227 14.28 4.24 12.42
N THR A 228 14.63 3.30 11.54
CA THR A 228 13.96 3.08 10.24
C THR A 228 12.45 2.86 10.40
N GLY A 229 11.99 2.36 11.54
CA GLY A 229 10.58 2.10 11.81
C GLY A 229 9.67 3.32 11.74
N GLU A 230 10.11 4.49 12.21
CA GLU A 230 9.28 5.71 12.16
C GLU A 230 9.13 6.23 10.74
N GLU A 231 10.19 6.21 9.94
CA GLU A 231 10.12 6.56 8.52
C GLU A 231 9.22 5.60 7.75
N VAL A 232 9.36 4.28 8.00
CA VAL A 232 8.51 3.25 7.40
C VAL A 232 7.04 3.50 7.76
N LEU A 233 6.74 3.77 9.03
CA LEU A 233 5.40 4.04 9.50
C LEU A 233 4.81 5.30 8.85
N THR A 234 5.57 6.40 8.87
CA THR A 234 5.14 7.69 8.30
C THR A 234 4.85 7.57 6.81
N LYS A 235 5.69 6.85 6.05
CA LYS A 235 5.43 6.59 4.62
C LYS A 235 4.15 5.80 4.38
N ILE A 236 3.91 4.74 5.16
CA ILE A 236 2.66 3.96 5.07
C ILE A 236 1.45 4.86 5.33
N LEU A 237 1.48 5.68 6.39
CA LEU A 237 0.37 6.56 6.75
C LEU A 237 0.13 7.65 5.69
N ILE A 238 1.18 8.26 5.16
CA ILE A 238 1.05 9.25 4.08
C ILE A 238 0.38 8.58 2.86
N ASP A 239 0.87 7.42 2.42
CA ASP A 239 0.34 6.75 1.23
C ASP A 239 -1.11 6.26 1.42
N VAL A 240 -1.48 5.85 2.64
CA VAL A 240 -2.87 5.46 2.97
C VAL A 240 -3.80 6.67 3.04
N VAL A 241 -3.37 7.78 3.65
CA VAL A 241 -4.22 8.95 3.88
C VAL A 241 -4.38 9.82 2.64
N GLU A 242 -3.35 9.90 1.79
CA GLU A 242 -3.40 10.62 0.53
C GLU A 242 -4.06 9.83 -0.60
N ALA A 243 -4.33 8.53 -0.38
CA ALA A 243 -5.00 7.70 -1.36
C ALA A 243 -6.41 8.25 -1.67
N PRO A 244 -6.80 8.32 -2.95
CA PRO A 244 -8.19 8.61 -3.30
C PRO A 244 -9.15 7.57 -2.73
N ASP A 245 -10.39 7.98 -2.47
CA ASP A 245 -11.43 7.07 -1.99
C ASP A 245 -11.60 5.86 -2.91
N HIS A 246 -11.94 4.72 -2.30
CA HIS A 246 -12.06 3.42 -2.95
C HIS A 246 -10.77 2.85 -3.56
N SER A 247 -9.60 3.40 -3.26
CA SER A 247 -8.31 2.81 -3.65
C SER A 247 -8.14 1.38 -3.11
N LEU A 248 -7.28 0.60 -3.74
CA LEU A 248 -6.75 -0.65 -3.20
C LEU A 248 -5.33 -0.38 -2.71
N ILE A 249 -5.10 -0.47 -1.40
CA ILE A 249 -3.77 -0.37 -0.82
C ILE A 249 -3.20 -1.77 -0.68
N LEU A 250 -2.02 -2.00 -1.25
CA LEU A 250 -1.28 -3.25 -1.17
C LEU A 250 0.04 -2.96 -0.46
N ILE A 251 0.25 -3.58 0.71
CA ILE A 251 1.47 -3.40 1.50
C ILE A 251 2.21 -4.73 1.52
N ASP A 252 3.40 -4.77 0.92
CA ASP A 252 4.26 -5.95 1.04
C ASP A 252 5.04 -5.89 2.35
N GLU A 253 5.12 -7.03 3.03
CA GLU A 253 5.87 -7.21 4.28
C GLU A 253 5.61 -6.08 5.30
N ILE A 254 4.33 -5.88 5.65
CA ILE A 254 3.85 -4.79 6.53
C ILE A 254 4.58 -4.75 7.89
N GLU A 255 5.03 -5.90 8.37
CA GLU A 255 5.73 -6.07 9.64
C GLU A 255 7.16 -5.52 9.63
N VAL A 256 7.79 -5.37 8.45
CA VAL A 256 9.22 -5.10 8.36
C VAL A 256 9.53 -3.70 8.88
N GLY A 257 10.46 -3.64 9.83
CA GLY A 257 10.90 -2.41 10.48
C GLY A 257 9.99 -1.92 11.61
N LEU A 258 8.89 -2.60 11.91
CA LEU A 258 7.93 -2.19 12.93
C LEU A 258 7.93 -3.13 14.14
N HIS A 259 8.03 -2.57 15.35
CA HIS A 259 7.86 -3.34 16.58
C HIS A 259 6.41 -3.88 16.68
N PRO A 260 6.14 -5.08 17.25
CA PRO A 260 4.79 -5.64 17.33
C PRO A 260 3.72 -4.73 17.94
N LYS A 261 4.09 -3.90 18.93
CA LYS A 261 3.19 -2.87 19.50
C LYS A 261 2.73 -1.86 18.44
N ILE A 262 3.65 -1.40 17.60
CA ILE A 262 3.41 -0.45 16.50
C ILE A 262 2.57 -1.11 15.41
N GLN A 263 2.84 -2.36 15.07
CA GLN A 263 2.03 -3.12 14.10
C GLN A 263 0.56 -3.20 14.53
N ARG A 264 0.29 -3.53 15.81
CA ARG A 264 -1.08 -3.60 16.34
C ARG A 264 -1.82 -2.25 16.24
N ARG A 265 -1.12 -1.15 16.50
CA ARG A 265 -1.71 0.20 16.46
C ARG A 265 -1.87 0.73 15.06
N LEU A 266 -0.96 0.39 14.16
CA LEU A 266 -1.14 0.63 12.74
C LEU A 266 -2.42 -0.04 12.25
N MET A 267 -2.70 -1.29 12.65
CA MET A 267 -3.96 -1.95 12.31
C MET A 267 -5.18 -1.18 12.84
N GLN A 268 -5.15 -0.71 14.08
CA GLN A 268 -6.24 0.10 14.65
C GLN A 268 -6.48 1.39 13.84
N VAL A 269 -5.41 2.06 13.40
CA VAL A 269 -5.50 3.22 12.51
C VAL A 269 -6.07 2.85 11.14
N LEU A 270 -5.69 1.70 10.57
CA LEU A 270 -6.23 1.25 9.28
C LEU A 270 -7.75 0.97 9.35
N TYR A 271 -8.23 0.38 10.45
CA TYR A 271 -9.67 0.25 10.72
C TYR A 271 -10.35 1.62 10.80
N HIS A 272 -9.76 2.54 11.57
CA HIS A 272 -10.28 3.89 11.71
C HIS A 272 -10.34 4.66 10.38
N VAL A 273 -9.28 4.59 9.55
CA VAL A 273 -9.27 5.21 8.22
C VAL A 273 -10.40 4.66 7.36
N GLN A 274 -10.62 3.35 7.40
CA GLN A 274 -11.70 2.72 6.66
C GLN A 274 -13.09 3.18 7.14
N GLU A 275 -13.30 3.26 8.46
CA GLU A 275 -14.54 3.78 9.06
C GLU A 275 -14.82 5.21 8.60
N VAL A 276 -13.84 6.11 8.69
CA VAL A 276 -14.01 7.52 8.30
C VAL A 276 -14.41 7.64 6.83
N ILE A 277 -13.83 6.82 5.95
CA ILE A 277 -14.20 6.81 4.53
C ILE A 277 -15.63 6.31 4.35
N GLN A 278 -16.04 5.26 5.07
CA GLN A 278 -17.40 4.73 5.00
C GLN A 278 -18.45 5.70 5.52
N SER A 279 -18.18 6.37 6.64
CA SER A 279 -19.05 7.37 7.23
C SER A 279 -19.22 8.62 6.36
N ASN A 280 -18.27 8.91 5.46
CA ASN A 280 -18.41 9.97 4.45
C ASN A 280 -19.23 9.57 3.22
N LEU A 281 -19.50 8.27 3.02
CA LEU A 281 -20.32 7.77 1.90
C LEU A 281 -21.82 7.71 2.23
N LEU A 282 -22.17 7.78 3.52
CA LEU A 282 -23.54 7.79 4.05
C LEU A 282 -24.08 9.23 4.12
#